data_AF-A0A1F6BM39-F1
#
_entry.id   AF-A0A1F6BM39-F1
#
_cell.length_a   1.000
_cell.length_b   1.000
_cell.length_c   1.000
_cell.angle_alpha   90.00
_cell.angle_beta   90.00
_cell.angle_gamma   90.00
#
_symmetry.space_group_name_H-M   'P 1'
#
loop_
_entity.id
_entity.type
_entity.pdbx_description
1 polymer ?
#
loop_
_entity_poly.entity_id
_entity_poly.type
_entity_poly.pdbx_seq_one_letter_code
_entity_poly.pdbx_strand_id
1 'polypeptide(L)'
;MERKELIRTIYLYLFSLVGLVLIVIGTVRLIDLGLKTWIFTKADQVVVYPEYPRAIKPGVDSAATETELTPEQQEKYKQEQLVYQEKERDSRRQRTAANSIALMIVGVPLFAYHWRVIQRAKEERKA
;
A
#
# COMPACT_ATOMS: atom_id res chain seq x y z
N MET A 1 4.16 21.63 40.81
CA MET A 1 5.12 21.88 39.72
C MET A 1 5.06 23.35 39.35
N GLU A 2 6.22 23.99 39.16
CA GLU A 2 6.25 25.36 38.64
C GLU A 2 5.76 25.41 37.18
N ARG A 3 5.16 26.53 36.74
CA ARG A 3 4.62 26.67 35.36
C ARG A 3 5.67 26.37 34.28
N LYS A 4 6.92 26.74 34.51
CA LYS A 4 8.04 26.49 33.59
C LYS A 4 8.34 25.00 33.43
N GLU A 5 8.35 24.26 34.53
CA GLU A 5 8.57 22.80 34.53
C GLU A 5 7.41 22.05 33.84
N LEU A 6 6.17 22.52 34.03
CA LEU A 6 5.00 21.97 33.33
C LEU A 6 5.09 22.16 31.81
N ILE A 7 5.42 23.37 31.35
CA ILE A 7 5.55 23.69 29.91
C ILE A 7 6.65 22.83 29.27
N ARG A 8 7.82 22.73 29.93
CA ARG A 8 8.93 21.90 29.47
C ARG A 8 8.52 20.43 29.36
N THR A 9 7.83 19.92 30.38
CA THR A 9 7.37 18.53 30.43
C THR A 9 6.40 18.24 29.28
N ILE A 10 5.37 19.08 29.11
CA ILE A 10 4.38 18.94 28.04
C ILE A 10 5.06 18.98 26.67
N TYR A 11 5.98 19.92 26.44
CA TYR A 11 6.73 20.01 25.19
C TYR A 11 7.50 18.71 24.87
N LEU A 12 8.20 18.15 25.85
CA LEU A 12 8.97 16.91 25.68
C LEU A 12 8.07 15.71 25.37
N TYR A 13 6.92 15.59 26.06
CA TYR A 13 5.95 14.52 25.77
C TYR A 13 5.32 14.67 24.38
N LEU A 14 4.99 15.88 23.94
CA LEU A 14 4.46 16.11 22.60
C LEU A 14 5.51 15.82 21.52
N PHE A 15 6.74 16.31 21.70
CA PHE A 15 7.81 16.08 20.74
C PHE A 15 8.17 14.60 20.62
N SER A 16 8.26 13.89 21.74
CA SER A 16 8.49 12.45 21.75
C SER A 16 7.33 11.67 21.12
N LEU A 17 6.08 12.07 21.35
CA LEU A 17 4.92 11.47 20.70
C LEU A 17 4.99 11.62 19.17
N VAL A 18 5.27 12.82 18.68
CA VAL A 18 5.42 13.08 17.24
C VAL A 18 6.57 12.24 16.67
N GLY A 19 7.73 12.24 17.33
CA GLY A 19 8.88 11.43 16.91
C GLY A 19 8.56 9.94 16.86
N LEU A 20 7.86 9.41 17.87
CA LEU A 20 7.44 8.02 17.91
C LEU A 20 6.51 7.67 16.74
N VAL A 21 5.54 8.52 16.42
CA VAL A 21 4.64 8.33 15.28
C VAL A 21 5.41 8.28 13.97
N LEU A 22 6.37 9.19 13.77
CA LEU A 22 7.21 9.20 12.56
C LEU A 22 8.05 7.92 12.43
N ILE A 23 8.64 7.45 13.53
CA ILE A 23 9.41 6.20 13.55
C ILE A 23 8.53 5.00 13.22
N VAL A 24 7.34 4.90 13.81
CA VAL A 24 6.38 3.81 13.53
C VAL A 24 6.01 3.81 12.05
N ILE A 25 5.64 4.96 11.48
CA ILE A 25 5.27 5.07 10.06
C ILE A 25 6.46 4.68 9.16
N GLY A 26 7.65 5.17 9.47
CA GLY A 26 8.87 4.84 8.72
C GLY A 26 9.18 3.34 8.75
N THR A 27 9.03 2.71 9.91
CA THR A 27 9.29 1.28 10.12
C THR A 27 8.30 0.42 9.33
N VAL A 28 7.01 0.75 9.39
CA VAL A 28 5.97 0.07 8.59
C VAL A 28 6.29 0.17 7.10
N ARG A 29 6.70 1.33 6.60
CA ARG A 29 7.06 1.52 5.19
C ARG A 29 8.27 0.69 4.76
N LEU A 30 9.30 0.60 5.61
CA LEU A 30 10.48 -0.23 5.31
C LEU A 30 10.15 -1.72 5.27
N ILE A 31 9.33 -2.20 6.21
CA ILE A 31 8.89 -3.59 6.22
C ILE A 31 7.99 -3.88 5.01
N ASP A 32 7.04 -2.99 4.70
CA ASP A 32 6.19 -3.10 3.51
C ASP A 32 7.01 -3.17 2.22
N LEU A 33 8.01 -2.31 2.07
CA LEU A 33 8.95 -2.35 0.95
C LEU A 33 9.66 -3.70 0.88
N GLY A 34 10.26 -4.15 1.99
CA GLY A 34 10.97 -5.43 2.00
C GLY A 34 10.07 -6.63 1.68
N LEU A 35 8.84 -6.62 2.20
CA LEU A 35 7.83 -7.63 1.89
C LEU A 35 7.54 -7.63 0.38
N LYS A 36 7.33 -6.47 -0.26
CA LYS A 36 7.09 -6.37 -1.71
C LYS A 36 8.30 -6.78 -2.56
N THR A 37 9.51 -6.43 -2.11
CA THR A 37 10.74 -6.72 -2.86
C THR A 37 11.15 -8.19 -2.79
N TRP A 38 11.01 -8.85 -1.63
CA TRP A 38 11.57 -10.21 -1.43
C TRP A 38 10.53 -11.33 -1.32
N ILE A 39 9.30 -11.05 -0.88
CA ILE A 39 8.27 -12.07 -0.62
C ILE A 39 7.10 -11.95 -1.61
N PHE A 40 6.63 -10.74 -1.84
CA PHE A 40 5.48 -10.40 -2.68
C PHE A 40 5.91 -9.72 -3.97
N THR A 41 6.76 -10.40 -4.74
CA THR A 41 7.40 -9.83 -5.95
C THR A 41 6.42 -9.40 -7.05
N LYS A 42 5.15 -9.86 -7.03
CA LYS A 42 4.12 -9.36 -7.98
C LYS A 42 3.52 -8.02 -7.55
N ALA A 43 3.74 -7.59 -6.31
CA ALA A 43 3.23 -6.31 -5.81
C ALA A 43 3.83 -5.11 -6.55
N ASP A 44 5.05 -5.20 -7.09
CA ASP A 44 5.67 -4.08 -7.83
C ASP A 44 5.54 -4.20 -9.35
N GLN A 45 4.73 -5.13 -9.85
CA GLN A 45 4.48 -5.23 -11.28
C GLN A 45 3.70 -4.00 -11.80
N VAL A 46 4.27 -3.35 -12.81
CA VAL A 46 3.60 -2.33 -13.60
C VAL A 46 2.77 -3.05 -14.66
N VAL A 47 1.45 -3.10 -14.45
CA VAL A 47 0.52 -3.71 -15.42
C VAL A 47 0.04 -2.61 -16.35
N VAL A 48 0.43 -2.67 -17.63
CA VAL A 48 0.04 -1.71 -18.66
C VAL A 48 -1.32 -2.09 -19.22
N TYR A 49 -2.25 -1.14 -19.26
CA TYR A 49 -3.58 -1.36 -19.83
C TYR A 49 -3.49 -1.61 -21.34
N PRO A 50 -4.13 -2.65 -21.89
CA PRO A 50 -4.08 -2.93 -23.32
C PRO A 50 -4.75 -1.81 -24.12
N GLU A 51 -4.07 -1.29 -25.15
CA GLU A 51 -4.62 -0.25 -26.02
C GLU A 51 -5.69 -0.84 -26.94
N TYR A 52 -6.81 -0.13 -27.14
CA TYR A 52 -7.86 -0.60 -28.03
C TYR A 52 -7.35 -0.58 -29.49
N PRO A 53 -7.43 -1.70 -30.23
CA PRO A 53 -6.95 -1.74 -31.60
C PRO A 53 -7.80 -0.79 -32.46
N ARG A 54 -7.12 0.11 -33.19
CA ARG A 54 -7.76 0.99 -34.18
C ARG A 54 -7.50 0.45 -35.58
N ALA A 55 -8.57 0.24 -36.35
CA ALA A 55 -8.44 -0.10 -37.76
C ALA A 55 -8.12 1.17 -38.56
N ILE A 56 -6.87 1.32 -39.03
CA ILE A 56 -6.45 2.44 -39.88
C ILE A 56 -6.25 1.92 -41.30
N LYS A 57 -6.94 2.51 -42.29
CA LYS A 57 -6.70 2.23 -43.71
C LYS A 57 -5.56 3.13 -44.25
N PRO A 58 -4.60 2.60 -45.03
CA PRO A 58 -3.59 3.42 -45.68
C PRO A 58 -4.13 4.00 -47.02
N GLY A 59 -4.42 5.31 -47.05
CA GLY A 59 -4.83 6.09 -48.24
C GLY A 59 -6.27 5.79 -48.69
N VAL A 60 -7.13 6.73 -49.07
CA VAL A 60 -6.97 7.96 -49.86
C VAL A 60 -8.05 8.94 -49.38
N ASP A 61 -7.68 10.21 -49.18
CA ASP A 61 -8.54 11.39 -48.99
C ASP A 61 -9.92 11.14 -48.34
N SER A 62 -10.02 11.00 -47.01
CA SER A 62 -11.32 11.17 -46.33
C SER A 62 -11.21 11.14 -44.82
N ALA A 63 -12.13 11.89 -44.20
CA ALA A 63 -12.56 11.74 -42.83
C ALA A 63 -12.51 10.28 -42.38
N ALA A 64 -11.92 10.03 -41.21
CA ALA A 64 -11.71 8.72 -40.63
C ALA A 64 -13.01 7.91 -40.60
N THR A 65 -13.27 7.10 -41.63
CA THR A 65 -14.32 6.09 -41.61
C THR A 65 -13.77 4.91 -40.83
N GLU A 66 -14.11 4.86 -39.54
CA GLU A 66 -13.84 3.73 -38.65
C GLU A 66 -14.34 2.45 -39.32
N THR A 67 -13.43 1.55 -39.65
CA THR A 67 -13.79 0.23 -40.15
C THR A 67 -13.96 -0.69 -38.94
N GLU A 68 -15.03 -1.49 -38.91
CA GLU A 68 -15.27 -2.44 -37.82
C GLU A 68 -14.09 -3.42 -37.70
N LEU A 69 -13.62 -3.63 -36.46
CA LEU A 69 -12.54 -4.55 -36.15
C LEU A 69 -12.88 -5.97 -36.62
N THR A 70 -11.88 -6.70 -37.11
CA THR A 70 -12.08 -8.12 -37.43
C THR A 70 -12.43 -8.91 -36.15
N PRO A 71 -13.25 -9.98 -36.24
CA PRO A 71 -13.60 -10.80 -35.08
C PRO A 71 -12.38 -11.34 -34.31
N GLU A 72 -11.29 -11.66 -35.02
CA GLU A 72 -10.04 -12.12 -34.43
C GLU A 72 -9.33 -11.04 -33.61
N GLN A 73 -9.35 -9.77 -34.05
CA GLN A 73 -8.77 -8.64 -33.31
C GLN A 73 -9.56 -8.34 -32.03
N GLN A 74 -10.89 -8.43 -32.10
CA GLN A 74 -11.75 -8.25 -30.93
C GLN A 74 -11.51 -9.36 -29.88
N GLU A 75 -11.37 -10.61 -30.32
CA GLU A 75 -11.11 -11.73 -29.41
C GLU A 75 -9.73 -11.61 -28.77
N LYS A 76 -8.69 -11.26 -29.54
CA LYS A 76 -7.34 -11.03 -28.99
C LYS A 76 -7.34 -9.93 -27.93
N TYR A 77 -8.05 -8.83 -28.17
CA TYR A 77 -8.16 -7.74 -27.20
C TYR A 77 -8.89 -8.17 -25.92
N LYS A 78 -9.98 -8.96 -26.03
CA LYS A 78 -10.66 -9.52 -24.85
C LYS A 78 -9.73 -10.43 -24.04
N GLN A 79 -8.95 -11.27 -24.70
CA GLN A 79 -7.98 -12.15 -24.02
C GLN A 79 -6.90 -11.32 -23.30
N GLU A 80 -6.35 -10.29 -23.94
CA GLU A 80 -5.39 -9.38 -23.32
C GLU A 80 -5.99 -8.64 -22.11
N GLN A 81 -7.26 -8.24 -22.18
CA GLN A 81 -7.98 -7.65 -21.05
C GLN A 81 -8.14 -8.63 -19.88
N LEU A 82 -8.47 -9.90 -20.14
CA LEU A 82 -8.61 -10.90 -19.09
C LEU A 82 -7.28 -11.13 -18.36
N VAL A 83 -6.19 -11.26 -19.12
CA VAL A 83 -4.83 -11.40 -18.57
C VAL A 83 -4.42 -10.15 -17.78
N TYR A 84 -4.76 -8.96 -18.27
CA TYR A 84 -4.54 -7.70 -17.56
C TYR A 84 -5.27 -7.68 -16.20
N GLN A 85 -6.56 -8.02 -16.20
CA GLN A 85 -7.38 -8.02 -14.98
C GLN A 85 -6.86 -9.00 -13.94
N GLU A 86 -6.43 -10.19 -14.37
CA GLU A 86 -5.85 -11.19 -13.48
C GLU A 86 -4.56 -10.67 -12.82
N LYS A 87 -3.63 -10.13 -13.62
CA LYS A 87 -2.36 -9.56 -13.12
C LYS A 87 -2.59 -8.38 -12.17
N GLU A 88 -3.50 -7.48 -12.51
CA GLU A 88 -3.87 -6.35 -11.65
C GLU A 88 -4.46 -6.83 -10.32
N ARG A 89 -5.35 -7.82 -10.35
CA ARG A 89 -5.97 -8.38 -9.13
C ARG A 89 -4.91 -9.00 -8.21
N ASP A 90 -3.98 -9.77 -8.77
CA ASP A 90 -2.88 -10.37 -8.04
C ASP A 90 -1.95 -9.32 -7.43
N SER A 91 -1.54 -8.33 -8.23
CA SER A 91 -0.67 -7.25 -7.79
C SER A 91 -1.32 -6.45 -6.64
N ARG A 92 -2.60 -6.08 -6.78
CA ARG A 92 -3.35 -5.37 -5.73
C ARG A 92 -3.45 -6.16 -4.44
N ARG A 93 -3.77 -7.46 -4.52
CA ARG A 93 -3.83 -8.33 -3.35
C ARG A 93 -2.50 -8.41 -2.62
N GLN A 94 -1.41 -8.59 -3.36
CA GLN A 94 -0.08 -8.66 -2.79
C GLN A 94 0.36 -7.32 -2.15
N ARG A 95 0.08 -6.18 -2.78
CA ARG A 95 0.31 -4.85 -2.19
C ARG A 95 -0.44 -4.68 -0.87
N THR A 96 -1.71 -5.04 -0.83
CA THR A 96 -2.56 -4.93 0.37
C THR A 96 -2.09 -5.88 1.47
N ALA A 97 -1.71 -7.11 1.11
CA ALA A 97 -1.19 -8.09 2.05
C ALA A 97 0.13 -7.63 2.67
N ALA A 98 1.09 -7.19 1.85
CA ALA A 98 2.37 -6.67 2.33
C ALA A 98 2.18 -5.53 3.33
N ASN A 99 1.32 -4.56 3.00
CA ASN A 99 1.07 -3.42 3.87
C ASN A 99 0.41 -3.84 5.21
N SER A 100 -0.60 -4.69 5.13
CA SER A 100 -1.31 -5.20 6.32
C SER A 100 -0.37 -5.99 7.23
N ILE A 101 0.49 -6.83 6.65
CA ILE A 101 1.47 -7.62 7.40
C ILE A 101 2.51 -6.69 8.05
N ALA A 102 3.00 -5.68 7.33
CA ALA A 102 3.92 -4.70 7.89
C ALA A 102 3.32 -3.96 9.09
N LEU A 103 2.06 -3.55 8.99
CA LEU A 103 1.32 -2.94 10.10
C LEU A 103 1.18 -3.89 11.30
N MET A 104 0.89 -5.18 11.05
CA MET A 104 0.78 -6.17 12.13
C MET A 104 2.12 -6.44 12.82
N ILE A 105 3.21 -6.58 12.05
CA ILE A 105 4.56 -6.83 12.58
C ILE A 105 4.99 -5.70 13.53
N VAL A 106 4.62 -4.45 13.26
CA VAL A 106 4.96 -3.31 14.13
C VAL A 106 3.91 -3.09 15.22
N GLY A 107 2.63 -3.12 14.86
CA GLY A 107 1.51 -2.78 15.73
C GLY A 107 1.27 -3.80 16.84
N VAL A 108 1.43 -5.09 16.56
CA VAL A 108 1.19 -6.15 17.57
C VAL A 108 2.20 -6.06 18.72
N PRO A 109 3.53 -6.00 18.48
CA PRO A 109 4.49 -5.81 19.56
C PRO A 109 4.28 -4.50 20.33
N LEU A 110 3.98 -3.41 19.62
CA LEU A 110 3.72 -2.10 20.24
C LEU A 110 2.51 -2.17 21.18
N PHE A 111 1.39 -2.73 20.71
CA PHE A 111 0.20 -2.93 21.54
C PHE A 111 0.50 -3.83 22.74
N ALA A 112 1.14 -4.97 22.52
CA ALA A 112 1.46 -5.92 23.59
C ALA A 112 2.35 -5.31 24.67
N TYR A 113 3.35 -4.51 24.27
CA TYR A 113 4.22 -3.78 25.19
C TYR A 113 3.40 -2.82 26.06
N HIS A 114 2.61 -1.93 25.45
CA HIS A 114 1.81 -0.95 26.18
C HIS A 114 0.77 -1.62 27.10
N TRP A 115 0.12 -2.69 26.63
CA TRP A 115 -0.82 -3.47 27.43
C TRP A 115 -0.17 -4.05 28.69
N ARG A 116 1.05 -4.61 28.56
CA ARG A 116 1.81 -5.16 29.69
C ARG A 116 2.20 -4.09 30.71
N VAL A 117 2.60 -2.90 30.25
CA VAL A 117 2.93 -1.76 31.13
C VAL A 117 1.70 -1.34 31.95
N ILE A 118 0.52 -1.27 31.31
CA ILE A 118 -0.73 -0.91 31.99
C ILE A 118 -1.10 -1.96 33.05
N GLN A 119 -0.94 -3.25 32.75
CA GLN A 119 -1.21 -4.31 33.73
C GLN A 119 -0.32 -4.20 34.96
N ARG A 120 1.00 -4.02 34.78
CA ARG A 120 1.95 -3.84 35.89
C ARG A 120 1.59 -2.65 36.77
N ALA A 121 1.27 -1.51 36.15
CA ALA A 121 0.86 -0.31 36.88
C ALA A 121 -0.44 -0.51 37.70
N LYS A 122 -1.32 -1.43 37.27
CA LYS A 122 -2.53 -1.79 38.03
C LYS A 122 -2.22 -2.71 39.21
N GLU A 123 -1.25 -3.61 39.07
CA GLU A 123 -0.82 -4.51 40.15
C GLU A 123 -0.12 -3.74 41.28
N GLU A 124 0.80 -2.83 40.94
CA GLU A 124 1.51 -1.98 41.91
C GLU A 124 0.58 -1.05 42.70
N ARG A 125 -0.55 -0.64 42.12
CA ARG A 125 -1.56 0.18 42.83
C ARG A 125 -2.45 -0.61 43.78
N LYS A 126 -2.47 -1.94 43.68
CA LYS A 126 -3.27 -2.82 44.53
C LYS A 126 -2.48 -3.43 45.69
N ALA A 127 -1.14 -3.42 45.60
CA ALA A 127 -0.21 -3.78 46.67
C ALA A 127 0.02 -2.60 47.61
#